data_AF-A0A1R4JZ69-F1
#
_entry.id   AF-A0A1R4JZ69-F1
#
_cell.length_a   1.000
_cell.length_b   1.000
_cell.length_c   1.000
_cell.angle_alpha   90.00
_cell.angle_beta   90.00
_cell.angle_gamma   90.00
#
_symmetry.space_group_name_H-M   'P 1'
#
loop_
_entity.id
_entity.type
_entity.pdbx_description
1 polymer ?
#
loop_
_entity_poly.entity_id
_entity_poly.type
_entity_poly.pdbx_seq_one_letter_code
_entity_poly.pdbx_strand_id
1 'polypeptide(L)'
;MVRTSFGAALDPSKCTASSEYWRGNRRFYLNGEASQEGCFTSPWFKGSHPVMLSYGRTVAPWYASHVHHGVDVDMPEGTPVRSGVAGTVHVRPSTMGASYGSKRLLVRSDGRDHVIGHLGELAVADGQRVQPGDLLGRSGTNGCEQQDGPHLHFEVRPSGTGYQSAVDPWESLRMSRA
;
A
#
# COMPACT_ATOMS: atom_id res chain seq x y z
N MET A 1 0.88 16.22 -30.37
CA MET A 1 -0.28 16.20 -29.45
C MET A 1 -0.24 14.87 -28.71
N VAL A 2 0.40 14.83 -27.52
CA VAL A 2 0.57 13.60 -26.74
C VAL A 2 -0.71 13.36 -25.96
N ARG A 3 -1.47 12.33 -26.32
CA ARG A 3 -2.62 11.86 -25.55
C ARG A 3 -2.11 11.12 -24.32
N THR A 4 -2.13 11.77 -23.16
CA THR A 4 -2.08 11.10 -21.87
C THR A 4 -3.43 10.39 -21.67
N SER A 5 -3.46 9.08 -21.90
CA SER A 5 -4.60 8.24 -21.56
C SER A 5 -4.69 8.13 -20.03
N PHE A 6 -5.68 8.79 -19.44
CA PHE A 6 -6.05 8.60 -18.05
C PHE A 6 -6.59 7.18 -17.83
N GLY A 7 -6.23 6.61 -16.68
CA GLY A 7 -6.43 5.20 -16.31
C GLY A 7 -7.78 4.61 -16.68
N ALA A 8 -7.72 3.51 -17.43
CA ALA A 8 -8.87 2.62 -17.60
C ALA A 8 -9.31 2.09 -16.24
N ALA A 9 -10.63 1.97 -16.05
CA ALA A 9 -11.20 1.21 -14.93
C ALA A 9 -10.61 -0.20 -14.92
N LEU A 10 -10.26 -0.71 -13.74
CA LEU A 10 -9.73 -2.07 -13.62
C LEU A 10 -10.79 -3.09 -14.04
N ASP A 11 -10.36 -4.07 -14.82
CA ASP A 11 -11.16 -5.21 -15.28
C ASP A 11 -11.61 -6.05 -14.06
N PRO A 12 -12.92 -6.22 -13.81
CA PRO A 12 -13.46 -7.00 -12.68
C PRO A 12 -13.00 -8.47 -12.65
N SER A 13 -12.58 -9.04 -13.79
CA SER A 13 -12.01 -10.39 -13.85
C SER A 13 -10.65 -10.50 -13.12
N LYS A 14 -10.01 -9.37 -12.79
CA LYS A 14 -8.80 -9.31 -11.97
C LYS A 14 -9.07 -9.32 -10.46
N CYS A 15 -10.34 -9.30 -10.05
CA CYS A 15 -10.75 -9.30 -8.65
C CYS A 15 -10.98 -10.73 -8.08
N THR A 16 -10.71 -11.79 -8.85
CA THR A 16 -10.80 -13.17 -8.36
C THR A 16 -9.47 -13.57 -7.73
N ALA A 17 -9.38 -13.49 -6.41
CA ALA A 17 -8.22 -13.97 -5.68
C ALA A 17 -8.18 -15.51 -5.75
N SER A 18 -7.25 -16.04 -6.54
CA SER A 18 -6.80 -17.44 -6.44
C SER A 18 -5.49 -17.46 -5.65
N SER A 19 -5.24 -18.53 -4.89
CA SER A 19 -4.06 -18.77 -4.03
C SER A 19 -2.70 -18.43 -4.65
N GLU A 20 -2.65 -18.29 -5.97
CA GLU A 20 -1.61 -17.63 -6.76
C GLU A 20 -2.30 -16.77 -7.84
N TYR A 21 -1.92 -15.51 -7.97
CA TYR A 21 -2.35 -14.68 -9.11
C TYR A 21 -1.16 -14.39 -10.02
N TRP A 22 -1.41 -14.43 -11.33
CA TRP A 22 -0.45 -14.07 -12.36
C TRP A 22 -0.95 -12.85 -13.11
N ARG A 23 -0.16 -11.77 -13.14
CA ARG A 23 -0.38 -10.62 -14.04
C ARG A 23 0.77 -10.54 -15.03
N GLY A 24 0.57 -11.08 -16.24
CA GLY A 24 1.66 -11.29 -17.19
C GLY A 24 2.63 -12.35 -16.65
N ASN A 25 3.94 -12.06 -16.65
CA ASN A 25 4.98 -13.01 -16.20
C ASN A 25 5.32 -12.91 -14.70
N ARG A 26 4.45 -12.33 -13.86
CA ARG A 26 4.74 -12.05 -12.45
C ARG A 26 3.81 -12.80 -11.50
N ARG A 27 4.39 -13.35 -10.42
CA ARG A 27 3.74 -14.19 -9.42
C ARG A 27 3.48 -13.39 -8.14
N PHE A 28 2.26 -13.51 -7.61
CA PHE A 28 1.82 -12.85 -6.39
C PHE A 28 1.50 -13.90 -5.31
N TYR A 29 1.80 -13.61 -4.05
CA TYR A 29 1.62 -14.53 -2.92
C TYR A 29 0.50 -14.04 -2.01
N LEU A 30 -0.60 -14.77 -1.93
CA LEU A 30 -1.66 -14.53 -0.95
C LEU A 30 -1.34 -15.28 0.35
N ASN A 31 -1.67 -14.67 1.48
CA ASN A 31 -1.62 -15.32 2.78
C ASN A 31 -2.92 -16.10 3.08
N GLY A 32 -3.41 -16.91 2.14
CA GLY A 32 -4.37 -18.01 2.37
C GLY A 32 -5.71 -17.71 3.09
N GLU A 33 -6.04 -16.47 3.44
CA GLU A 33 -7.30 -16.13 4.10
C GLU A 33 -8.38 -15.76 3.07
N ALA A 34 -9.28 -16.70 2.83
CA ALA A 34 -10.41 -16.55 1.89
C ALA A 34 -11.32 -15.32 2.19
N SER A 35 -11.26 -14.78 3.41
CA SER A 35 -12.02 -13.60 3.85
C SER A 35 -11.58 -12.29 3.17
N GLN A 36 -10.39 -12.26 2.58
CA GLN A 36 -9.83 -11.08 1.91
C GLN A 36 -9.78 -11.24 0.37
N GLU A 37 -10.53 -12.20 -0.16
CA GLU A 37 -10.68 -12.40 -1.60
C GLU A 37 -11.65 -11.38 -2.21
N GLY A 38 -11.24 -10.69 -3.27
CA GLY A 38 -12.07 -9.69 -3.95
C GLY A 38 -11.37 -8.35 -4.13
N CYS A 39 -12.09 -7.40 -4.73
CA CYS A 39 -11.65 -6.02 -4.81
C CYS A 39 -12.21 -5.19 -3.66
N PHE A 40 -11.38 -4.29 -3.15
CA PHE A 40 -11.70 -3.40 -2.04
C PHE A 40 -11.52 -1.96 -2.43
N THR A 41 -12.37 -1.10 -1.87
CA THR A 41 -12.21 0.35 -1.89
C THR A 41 -11.71 0.83 -0.54
N SER A 42 -11.03 1.98 -0.56
CA SER A 42 -10.51 2.63 0.63
C SER A 42 -10.47 4.15 0.42
N PRO A 43 -10.61 4.97 1.47
CA PRO A 43 -10.30 6.40 1.39
C PRO A 43 -8.84 6.70 0.99
N TRP A 44 -7.94 5.74 1.17
CA TRP A 44 -6.50 5.92 0.93
C TRP A 44 -6.10 5.79 -0.53
N PHE A 45 -6.91 5.18 -1.40
CA PHE A 45 -6.58 5.00 -2.81
C PHE A 45 -7.82 5.08 -3.69
N LYS A 46 -7.63 5.52 -4.95
CA LYS A 46 -8.74 5.63 -5.89
C LYS A 46 -9.03 4.30 -6.57
N GLY A 47 -10.30 3.89 -6.58
CA GLY A 47 -10.78 2.71 -7.29
C GLY A 47 -10.85 1.47 -6.40
N SER A 48 -11.20 0.35 -7.02
CA SER A 48 -11.34 -0.94 -6.35
C SER A 48 -10.18 -1.84 -6.75
N HIS A 49 -9.46 -2.38 -5.76
CA HIS A 49 -8.20 -3.09 -5.96
C HIS A 49 -8.15 -4.38 -5.15
N PRO A 50 -7.54 -5.47 -5.66
CA PRO A 50 -7.40 -6.68 -4.88
C PRO A 50 -6.28 -6.55 -3.84
N VAL A 51 -6.47 -7.21 -2.70
CA VAL A 51 -5.41 -7.37 -1.69
C VAL A 51 -4.47 -8.48 -2.15
N MET A 52 -3.18 -8.15 -2.24
CA MET A 52 -2.12 -9.09 -2.63
C MET A 52 -1.62 -9.90 -1.46
N LEU A 53 -1.29 -9.24 -0.35
CA LEU A 53 -0.73 -9.88 0.82
C LEU A 53 -1.23 -9.16 2.06
N SER A 54 -1.87 -9.90 2.95
CA SER A 54 -2.41 -9.32 4.18
C SER A 54 -1.39 -9.33 5.31
N TYR A 55 -1.73 -8.66 6.39
CA TYR A 55 -0.91 -8.61 7.60
C TYR A 55 -0.77 -10.00 8.23
N GLY A 56 0.39 -10.26 8.84
CA GLY A 56 0.66 -11.48 9.59
C GLY A 56 1.46 -12.51 8.80
N ARG A 57 1.21 -13.80 9.08
CA ARG A 57 2.05 -14.89 8.56
C ARG A 57 1.97 -14.97 7.04
N THR A 58 3.11 -15.08 6.39
CA THR A 58 3.24 -15.16 4.93
C THR A 58 4.21 -16.25 4.50
N VAL A 59 3.97 -16.81 3.32
CA VAL A 59 4.86 -17.75 2.63
C VAL A 59 5.72 -17.07 1.56
N ALA A 60 5.61 -15.74 1.40
CA ALA A 60 6.41 -15.01 0.42
C ALA A 60 7.91 -15.08 0.78
N PRO A 61 8.78 -15.46 -0.17
CA PRO A 61 10.18 -15.79 0.12
C PRO A 61 11.07 -14.58 0.48
N TRP A 62 10.58 -13.35 0.28
CA TRP A 62 11.30 -12.11 0.62
C TRP A 62 11.13 -11.66 2.08
N TYR A 63 10.18 -12.24 2.83
CA TYR A 63 10.05 -11.99 4.27
C TYR A 63 10.82 -13.05 5.05
N ALA A 64 12.06 -12.76 5.43
CA ALA A 64 12.92 -13.69 6.18
C ALA A 64 12.28 -14.21 7.48
N SER A 65 11.41 -13.41 8.12
CA SER A 65 10.65 -13.79 9.32
C SER A 65 9.37 -14.58 9.04
N HIS A 66 8.98 -14.75 7.77
CA HIS A 66 7.67 -15.27 7.35
C HIS A 66 6.49 -14.45 7.92
N VAL A 67 6.72 -13.16 8.21
CA VAL A 67 5.70 -12.22 8.69
C VAL A 67 5.71 -10.97 7.82
N HIS A 68 4.53 -10.63 7.31
CA HIS A 68 4.24 -9.38 6.64
C HIS A 68 3.69 -8.37 7.66
N HIS A 69 4.34 -7.20 7.74
CA HIS A 69 4.02 -6.17 8.74
C HIS A 69 2.95 -5.17 8.27
N GLY A 70 2.32 -5.41 7.13
CA GLY A 70 1.37 -4.50 6.53
C GLY A 70 0.33 -5.21 5.68
N VAL A 71 -0.29 -4.46 4.78
CA VAL A 71 -1.16 -4.96 3.72
C VAL A 71 -0.63 -4.42 2.39
N ASP A 72 -0.51 -5.31 1.41
CA ASP A 72 -0.14 -4.99 0.04
C ASP A 72 -1.40 -5.01 -0.83
N VAL A 73 -1.63 -3.94 -1.58
CA VAL A 73 -2.81 -3.78 -2.44
C VAL A 73 -2.34 -3.57 -3.88
N ASP A 74 -2.70 -4.49 -4.79
CA ASP A 74 -2.35 -4.41 -6.22
C ASP A 74 -3.01 -3.18 -6.82
N MET A 75 -2.21 -2.25 -7.35
CA MET A 75 -2.77 -1.11 -8.04
C MET A 75 -1.83 -0.63 -9.15
N PRO A 76 -2.36 -0.21 -10.32
CA PRO A 76 -1.54 0.34 -11.38
C PRO A 76 -0.65 1.48 -10.88
N GLU A 77 0.57 1.58 -11.41
CA GLU A 77 1.43 2.73 -11.18
C GLU A 77 0.69 4.03 -11.57
N GLY A 78 0.90 5.09 -10.78
CA GLY A 78 0.22 6.36 -10.96
C GLY A 78 -1.15 6.46 -10.27
N THR A 79 -1.64 5.41 -9.62
CA THR A 79 -2.90 5.44 -8.85
C THR A 79 -2.77 6.45 -7.72
N PRO A 80 -3.70 7.43 -7.60
CA PRO A 80 -3.66 8.41 -6.52
C PRO A 80 -3.75 7.77 -5.14
N VAL A 81 -2.79 8.08 -4.27
CA VAL A 81 -2.76 7.70 -2.85
C VAL A 81 -3.05 8.95 -2.02
N ARG A 82 -4.04 8.86 -1.13
CA ARG A 82 -4.59 9.97 -0.35
C ARG A 82 -4.50 9.67 1.13
N SER A 83 -4.52 10.71 1.96
CA SER A 83 -4.60 10.52 3.41
C SER A 83 -6.01 10.09 3.80
N GLY A 84 -6.15 9.01 4.58
CA GLY A 84 -7.44 8.64 5.20
C GLY A 84 -7.70 9.37 6.52
N VAL A 85 -6.69 10.06 7.05
CA VAL A 85 -6.68 10.72 8.37
C VAL A 85 -6.13 12.14 8.27
N ALA A 86 -6.43 12.98 9.27
CA ALA A 86 -5.71 14.22 9.45
C ALA A 86 -4.36 13.92 10.11
N GLY A 87 -3.30 14.66 9.83
CA GLY A 87 -2.01 14.39 10.50
C GLY A 87 -0.83 15.14 9.92
N THR A 88 0.37 14.74 10.36
CA THR A 88 1.64 15.29 9.88
C THR A 88 2.38 14.26 9.05
N VAL A 89 2.80 14.66 7.85
CA VAL A 89 3.60 13.84 6.94
C VAL A 89 5.04 13.80 7.41
N HIS A 90 5.63 12.61 7.41
CA HIS A 90 7.07 12.40 7.53
C HIS A 90 7.58 11.65 6.30
N VAL A 91 8.47 12.28 5.51
CA VAL A 91 9.03 11.71 4.29
C VAL A 91 10.37 11.03 4.61
N ARG A 92 10.54 9.79 4.17
CA ARG A 92 11.74 8.96 4.41
C ARG A 92 12.19 8.93 5.88
N PRO A 93 11.29 8.68 6.85
CA PRO A 93 11.66 8.62 8.26
C PRO A 93 12.69 7.50 8.51
N SER A 94 13.51 7.67 9.55
CA SER A 94 14.54 6.69 9.94
C SER A 94 13.97 5.35 10.41
N THR A 95 12.70 5.32 10.81
CA THR A 95 11.95 4.10 11.18
C THR A 95 11.59 3.23 9.98
N MET A 96 11.90 3.66 8.76
CA MET A 96 11.65 2.92 7.53
C MET A 96 12.95 2.73 6.73
N GLY A 97 13.28 1.47 6.43
CA GLY A 97 14.45 1.08 5.66
C GLY A 97 14.33 1.32 4.15
N ALA A 98 15.36 0.91 3.41
CA ALA A 98 15.44 1.09 1.95
C ALA A 98 14.40 0.26 1.17
N SER A 99 13.96 -0.87 1.72
CA SER A 99 12.95 -1.76 1.10
C SER A 99 11.63 -1.05 0.82
N TYR A 100 11.22 -0.09 1.64
CA TYR A 100 10.00 0.70 1.43
C TYR A 100 10.09 1.69 0.26
N GLY A 101 11.27 1.86 -0.32
CA GLY A 101 11.55 2.84 -1.36
C GLY A 101 12.12 4.16 -0.83
N SER A 102 12.76 4.89 -1.74
CA SER A 102 13.23 6.26 -1.53
C SER A 102 12.11 7.29 -1.41
N LYS A 103 10.90 6.99 -1.90
CA LYS A 103 9.73 7.89 -1.85
C LYS A 103 8.71 7.49 -0.79
N ARG A 104 9.14 6.69 0.18
CA ARG A 104 8.32 6.27 1.32
C ARG A 104 7.95 7.45 2.24
N LEU A 105 6.80 7.35 2.89
CA LEU A 105 6.36 8.32 3.88
C LEU A 105 5.52 7.64 4.97
N LEU A 106 5.23 8.39 6.03
CA LEU A 106 4.15 8.05 6.96
C LEU A 106 3.32 9.30 7.28
N VAL A 107 2.05 9.09 7.66
CA VAL A 107 1.20 10.13 8.25
C VAL A 107 1.01 9.82 9.73
N ARG A 108 1.55 10.69 10.59
CA ARG A 108 1.38 10.59 12.04
C ARG A 108 0.05 11.23 12.46
N SER A 109 -0.81 10.44 13.08
CA SER A 109 -2.11 10.86 13.61
C SER A 109 -2.44 10.08 14.87
N ASP A 110 -2.89 10.77 15.93
CA ASP A 110 -3.49 10.15 17.12
C ASP A 110 -2.67 8.99 17.73
N GLY A 111 -1.35 9.18 17.85
CA GLY A 111 -0.46 8.17 18.41
C GLY A 111 -0.15 6.99 17.48
N ARG A 112 -0.53 7.07 16.21
CA ARG A 112 -0.24 6.08 15.17
C ARG A 112 0.52 6.69 14.01
N ASP A 113 1.42 5.91 13.45
CA ASP A 113 2.08 6.15 12.17
C ASP A 113 1.39 5.27 11.10
N HIS A 114 0.81 5.93 10.09
CA HIS A 114 0.23 5.29 8.90
C HIS A 114 1.28 5.28 7.80
N VAL A 115 1.93 4.14 7.64
CA VAL A 115 3.15 3.97 6.85
C VAL A 115 2.79 3.61 5.43
N ILE A 116 3.39 4.30 4.46
CA ILE A 116 3.15 4.10 3.02
C ILE A 116 4.49 3.88 2.30
N GLY A 117 4.61 2.72 1.67
CA GLY A 117 5.75 2.31 0.85
C GLY A 117 5.49 2.44 -0.66
N HIS A 118 6.56 2.25 -1.43
CA HIS A 118 6.56 2.01 -2.88
C HIS A 118 5.97 3.10 -3.78
N LEU A 119 5.74 4.31 -3.27
CA LEU A 119 5.26 5.42 -4.08
C LEU A 119 6.20 5.73 -5.25
N GLY A 120 5.61 5.93 -6.43
CA GLY A 120 6.30 6.41 -7.63
C GLY A 120 6.48 7.93 -7.62
N GLU A 121 5.64 8.66 -6.89
CA GLU A 121 5.64 10.13 -6.82
C GLU A 121 5.18 10.60 -5.44
N LEU A 122 5.81 11.66 -4.93
CA LEU A 122 5.38 12.39 -3.73
C LEU A 122 4.66 13.67 -4.15
N ALA A 123 3.48 13.93 -3.58
CA ALA A 123 2.73 15.17 -3.76
C ALA A 123 2.77 16.06 -2.50
N VAL A 124 3.53 15.65 -1.48
CA VAL A 124 3.65 16.30 -0.17
C VAL A 124 5.10 16.46 0.24
N ALA A 125 5.35 17.37 1.19
CA ALA A 125 6.66 17.59 1.80
C ALA A 125 6.73 17.05 3.24
N ASP A 126 7.94 16.84 3.74
CA ASP A 126 8.18 16.52 5.15
C ASP A 126 7.66 17.64 6.06
N GLY A 127 6.98 17.28 7.15
CA GLY A 127 6.36 18.22 8.09
C GLY A 127 5.02 18.81 7.61
N GLN A 128 4.57 18.50 6.39
CA GLN A 128 3.29 19.00 5.89
C GLN A 128 2.11 18.42 6.70
N ARG A 129 1.15 19.29 7.04
CA ARG A 129 -0.14 18.84 7.60
C ARG A 129 -1.09 18.47 6.47
N VAL A 130 -1.82 17.39 6.66
CA VAL A 130 -2.82 16.86 5.70
C VAL A 130 -4.14 16.61 6.40
N GLN A 131 -5.21 16.61 5.62
CA GLN A 131 -6.58 16.24 5.98
C GLN A 131 -7.02 14.98 5.20
N PRO A 132 -8.07 14.29 5.65
CA PRO A 132 -8.65 13.20 4.89
C PRO A 132 -9.00 13.63 3.46
N GLY A 133 -8.53 12.86 2.47
CA GLY A 133 -8.72 13.13 1.05
C GLY A 133 -7.55 13.87 0.38
N ASP A 134 -6.64 14.49 1.13
CA ASP A 134 -5.47 15.16 0.55
C ASP A 134 -4.57 14.16 -0.20
N LEU A 135 -4.05 14.58 -1.35
CA LEU A 135 -3.16 13.76 -2.16
C LEU A 135 -1.79 13.66 -1.49
N LEU A 136 -1.34 12.45 -1.17
CA LEU A 136 -0.02 12.18 -0.63
C LEU A 136 0.99 11.89 -1.73
N GLY A 137 0.54 11.24 -2.80
CA GLY A 137 1.40 10.82 -3.89
C GLY A 137 0.69 9.88 -4.84
N ARG A 138 1.48 9.12 -5.58
CA ARG A 138 0.99 8.10 -6.51
C ARG A 138 1.71 6.79 -6.30
N SER A 139 0.97 5.69 -6.42
CA SER A 139 1.55 4.34 -6.39
C SER A 139 2.63 4.17 -7.45
N GLY A 140 3.55 3.27 -7.18
CA GLY A 140 4.61 2.91 -8.11
C GLY A 140 5.23 1.60 -7.70
N THR A 141 6.51 1.47 -8.01
CA THR A 141 7.29 0.25 -7.78
C THR A 141 8.55 0.53 -6.96
N ASN A 142 8.65 1.69 -6.31
CA ASN A 142 9.92 2.14 -5.78
C ASN A 142 10.41 1.26 -4.61
N GLY A 143 11.55 0.60 -4.76
CA GLY A 143 12.06 -0.37 -3.78
C GLY A 143 11.49 -1.79 -3.91
N CYS A 144 10.61 -2.05 -4.89
CA CYS A 144 10.04 -3.37 -5.19
C CYS A 144 9.95 -3.65 -6.71
N GLU A 145 10.75 -2.95 -7.53
CA GLU A 145 10.64 -2.90 -8.99
C GLU A 145 10.67 -4.27 -9.70
N GLN A 146 11.30 -5.25 -9.05
CA GLN A 146 11.59 -6.57 -9.63
C GLN A 146 10.86 -7.71 -8.91
N GLN A 147 10.30 -7.47 -7.73
CA GLN A 147 9.71 -8.50 -6.88
C GLN A 147 8.22 -8.69 -7.18
N ASP A 148 7.40 -7.66 -6.92
CA ASP A 148 5.95 -7.87 -6.75
C ASP A 148 5.11 -6.99 -7.70
N GLY A 149 5.76 -6.14 -8.50
CA GLY A 149 5.08 -5.19 -9.38
C GLY A 149 4.43 -4.01 -8.63
N PRO A 150 3.74 -3.11 -9.36
CA PRO A 150 3.19 -1.90 -8.75
C PRO A 150 2.10 -2.23 -7.74
N HIS A 151 2.29 -1.79 -6.50
CA HIS A 151 1.34 -1.97 -5.41
C HIS A 151 1.50 -0.87 -4.36
N LEU A 152 0.50 -0.73 -3.49
CA LEU A 152 0.62 0.01 -2.25
C LEU A 152 1.02 -0.94 -1.14
N HIS A 153 2.09 -0.63 -0.43
CA HIS A 153 2.39 -1.25 0.87
C HIS A 153 1.94 -0.30 1.98
N PHE A 154 1.12 -0.79 2.90
CA PHE A 154 0.56 0.01 3.99
C PHE A 154 0.73 -0.67 5.34
N GLU A 155 1.24 0.05 6.33
CA GLU A 155 1.29 -0.44 7.72
C GLU A 155 0.67 0.55 8.69
N VAL A 156 0.28 0.06 9.87
CA VAL A 156 -0.06 0.88 11.03
C VAL A 156 0.86 0.51 12.16
N ARG A 157 1.48 1.51 12.78
CA ARG A 157 2.39 1.34 13.90
C ARG A 157 2.07 2.34 15.01
N PRO A 158 2.38 2.04 16.28
CA PRO A 158 2.51 3.08 17.30
C PRO A 158 3.49 4.18 16.83
N SER A 159 3.21 5.44 17.18
CA SER A 159 4.05 6.56 16.75
C SER A 159 5.51 6.38 17.16
N GLY A 160 6.42 6.49 16.19
CA GLY A 160 7.86 6.48 16.42
C GLY A 160 8.49 5.08 16.55
N THR A 161 7.72 4.01 16.35
CA THR A 161 8.24 2.64 16.43
C THR A 161 8.62 2.07 15.06
N GLY A 162 9.41 0.99 15.08
CA GLY A 162 9.76 0.21 13.89
C GLY A 162 8.67 -0.76 13.44
N TYR A 163 8.93 -1.48 12.35
CA TYR A 163 8.01 -2.45 11.75
C TYR A 163 7.65 -3.61 12.69
N GLN A 164 8.50 -3.92 13.68
CA GLN A 164 8.26 -4.99 14.66
C GLN A 164 7.05 -4.72 15.55
N SER A 165 6.59 -3.47 15.64
CA SER A 165 5.42 -3.06 16.40
C SER A 165 4.20 -2.81 15.52
N ALA A 166 4.25 -3.19 14.25
CA ALA A 166 3.10 -3.06 13.36
C ALA A 166 1.91 -3.86 13.89
N VAL A 167 0.72 -3.37 13.58
CA VAL A 167 -0.56 -4.01 13.87
C VAL A 167 -1.35 -4.15 12.57
N ASP A 168 -2.37 -5.01 12.59
CA ASP A 168 -3.25 -5.19 11.43
C ASP A 168 -3.83 -3.83 10.98
N PRO A 169 -3.54 -3.38 9.75
CA PRO A 169 -3.98 -2.08 9.27
C PRO A 169 -5.43 -2.08 8.75
N TRP A 170 -6.12 -3.22 8.72
CA TRP A 170 -7.43 -3.37 8.06
C TRP A 170 -8.44 -2.28 8.43
N GLU A 171 -8.60 -2.01 9.74
CA GLU A 171 -9.50 -0.97 10.23
C GLU A 171 -9.05 0.45 9.84
N SER A 172 -7.73 0.71 9.81
CA SER A 172 -7.19 2.04 9.49
C SER A 172 -7.22 2.32 7.99
N LEU A 173 -7.07 1.28 7.16
CA LEU A 173 -7.32 1.33 5.72
C LEU A 173 -8.80 1.53 5.41
N ARG A 174 -9.71 1.19 6.34
CA ARG A 174 -11.17 1.28 6.14
C ARG A 174 -11.60 0.54 4.88
N MET A 175 -11.05 -0.66 4.68
CA MET A 175 -11.33 -1.49 3.50
C MET A 175 -12.81 -1.87 3.47
N SER A 176 -13.45 -1.60 2.34
CA SER A 176 -14.84 -2.02 2.07
C SER A 176 -14.88 -2.77 0.75
N ARG A 177 -15.53 -3.94 0.74
CA ARG A 177 -15.67 -4.75 -0.47
C ARG A 177 -16.44 -3.94 -1.54
N ALA A 178 -15.93 -3.96 -2.77
CA ALA A 178 -16.53 -3.27 -3.90
C ALA A 178 -17.74 -3.99 -4.48
#